data_AF-A0A8T4T4Q0-F1
#
_entry.id   AF-A0A8T4T4Q0-F1
#
_cell.length_a   1.000
_cell.length_b   1.000
_cell.length_c   1.000
_cell.angle_alpha   90.00
_cell.angle_beta   90.00
_cell.angle_gamma   90.00
#
_symmetry.space_group_name_H-M   'P 1'
#
loop_
_entity.id
_entity.type
_entity.pdbx_description
1 polymer ?
#
loop_
_entity_poly.entity_id
_entity_poly.type
_entity_poly.pdbx_seq_one_letter_code
_entity_poly.pdbx_strand_id
1 'polypeptide(L)'
;MAHYSFSTENADYVFQSAFHFWPRLRPELFTGIDALVTECNPNIASFEEIPPVLAGAFVGSKNYDFLTSTWFSKYAEYIATLRDNNTPLFSVDVRCTDPDRQFHEATSLEFLCSILYGVSTRQLPQWAVSYISKVEQKYQYPERAARSAIAAEKIERGIIPRLKTTKKPKIGLVYGLIHADIITYLMNADSRNTTITHHQQIDWRGLNKDDLDHALRFSYSHSNKHWKISKEHLSIFNSKPSKRSS
;
A
#
# COMPACT_ATOMS: atom_id res chain seq x y z
N MET A 1 5.48 5.53 17.22
CA MET A 1 5.36 4.77 15.95
C MET A 1 3.95 4.29 15.92
N ALA A 2 3.11 4.90 15.12
CA ALA A 2 1.73 4.51 15.11
C ALA A 2 1.55 3.35 14.13
N HIS A 3 0.99 2.27 14.66
CA HIS A 3 0.49 1.15 13.89
C HIS A 3 -1.01 1.02 14.16
N TYR A 4 -1.69 0.26 13.32
CA TYR A 4 -3.09 -0.07 13.51
C TYR A 4 -3.33 -1.51 13.13
N SER A 5 -3.87 -2.30 14.06
CA SER A 5 -4.24 -3.70 13.80
C SER A 5 -5.76 -3.82 13.81
N PHE A 6 -6.28 -4.55 12.85
CA PHE A 6 -7.71 -4.74 12.67
C PHE A 6 -7.99 -6.05 11.92
N SER A 7 -9.25 -6.46 11.90
CA SER A 7 -9.69 -7.73 11.33
C SER A 7 -10.94 -7.48 10.49
N THR A 8 -10.99 -8.02 9.28
CA THR A 8 -12.18 -8.01 8.40
C THR A 8 -12.73 -9.43 8.28
N GLU A 9 -13.74 -9.68 7.44
CA GLU A 9 -14.14 -11.05 7.13
C GLU A 9 -13.01 -11.85 6.44
N ASN A 10 -12.27 -11.19 5.55
CA ASN A 10 -11.34 -11.85 4.62
C ASN A 10 -9.92 -11.99 5.15
N ALA A 11 -9.45 -11.09 6.02
CA ALA A 11 -8.08 -11.10 6.51
C ALA A 11 -7.89 -10.35 7.84
N ASP A 12 -6.78 -10.67 8.50
CA ASP A 12 -6.27 -9.88 9.62
C ASP A 12 -5.20 -8.93 9.10
N TYR A 13 -5.21 -7.70 9.58
CA TYR A 13 -4.34 -6.64 9.07
C TYR A 13 -3.48 -6.06 10.17
N VAL A 14 -2.26 -5.70 9.78
CA VAL A 14 -1.40 -4.82 10.55
C VAL A 14 -0.85 -3.73 9.65
N PHE A 15 -1.27 -2.51 9.91
CA PHE A 15 -0.84 -1.32 9.21
C PHE A 15 0.27 -0.63 10.00
N GLN A 16 1.35 -0.28 9.31
CA GLN A 16 2.37 0.62 9.80
C GLN A 16 2.52 1.80 8.84
N SER A 17 2.43 3.02 9.38
CA SER A 17 2.66 4.22 8.58
C SER A 17 4.14 4.39 8.25
N ALA A 18 4.42 4.75 6.99
CA ALA A 18 5.73 5.09 6.46
C ALA A 18 5.73 6.56 6.00
N PHE A 19 6.22 7.50 6.81
CA PHE A 19 6.61 8.83 6.33
C PHE A 19 7.88 9.34 7.05
N HIS A 20 8.57 10.19 6.31
CA HIS A 20 9.93 10.71 6.52
C HIS A 20 10.19 11.26 7.94
N PHE A 21 11.40 11.04 8.45
CA PHE A 21 11.90 11.42 9.79
C PHE A 21 11.68 10.45 10.96
N TRP A 22 11.07 9.27 10.78
CA TRP A 22 10.92 8.32 11.88
C TRP A 22 11.78 7.04 11.76
N PRO A 23 12.89 6.93 12.52
CA PRO A 23 13.92 5.91 12.31
C PRO A 23 13.56 4.52 12.87
N ARG A 24 12.29 4.13 12.94
CA ARG A 24 11.91 2.86 13.56
C ARG A 24 10.72 2.23 12.83
N LEU A 25 11.00 1.28 11.94
CA LEU A 25 10.03 0.23 11.62
C LEU A 25 9.95 -0.74 12.81
N ARG A 26 8.83 -1.47 12.96
CA ARG A 26 8.70 -2.53 13.99
C ARG A 26 8.64 -3.92 13.35
N PRO A 27 9.81 -4.52 13.03
CA PRO A 27 10.04 -5.93 12.76
C PRO A 27 8.89 -6.87 13.03
N GLU A 28 8.66 -6.92 14.34
CA GLU A 28 7.85 -7.85 15.07
C GLU A 28 6.35 -7.76 14.78
N LEU A 29 5.86 -6.60 14.31
CA LEU A 29 4.44 -6.46 13.91
C LEU A 29 4.12 -7.37 12.73
N PHE A 30 5.11 -7.57 11.86
CA PHE A 30 5.02 -8.36 10.65
C PHE A 30 5.46 -9.81 10.84
N THR A 31 5.73 -10.24 12.07
CA THR A 31 5.95 -11.67 12.35
C THR A 31 4.71 -12.48 11.98
N GLY A 32 4.92 -13.53 11.18
CA GLY A 32 3.87 -14.46 10.77
C GLY A 32 2.84 -13.91 9.78
N ILE A 33 3.13 -12.82 9.07
CA ILE A 33 2.28 -12.38 7.96
C ILE A 33 2.40 -13.34 6.77
N ASP A 34 1.30 -13.50 6.04
CA ASP A 34 1.24 -14.33 4.83
C ASP A 34 1.59 -13.52 3.57
N ALA A 35 1.47 -12.18 3.63
CA ALA A 35 1.94 -11.26 2.60
C ALA A 35 2.18 -9.87 3.16
N LEU A 36 3.09 -9.13 2.52
CA LEU A 36 3.26 -7.70 2.70
C LEU A 36 2.70 -6.96 1.48
N VAL A 37 1.98 -5.88 1.73
CA VAL A 37 1.55 -4.93 0.71
C VAL A 37 2.04 -3.53 1.06
N THR A 38 2.63 -2.84 0.09
CA THR A 38 3.21 -1.50 0.27
C THR A 38 2.83 -0.56 -0.87
N GLU A 39 3.12 0.71 -0.68
CA GLU A 39 3.25 1.67 -1.79
C GLU A 39 4.66 1.58 -2.35
N CYS A 40 4.80 1.54 -3.66
CA CYS A 40 6.09 1.50 -4.34
C CYS A 40 5.94 2.19 -5.69
N ASN A 41 6.94 2.96 -6.10
CA ASN A 41 6.92 3.70 -7.36
C ASN A 41 6.81 2.72 -8.54
N PRO A 42 5.73 2.74 -9.34
CA PRO A 42 5.56 1.77 -10.42
C PRO A 42 6.54 1.98 -11.58
N ASN A 43 7.33 3.06 -11.61
CA ASN A 43 8.50 3.15 -12.52
C ASN A 43 9.52 2.03 -12.23
N ILE A 44 9.51 1.43 -11.05
CA ILE A 44 10.35 0.29 -10.69
C ILE A 44 9.99 -0.94 -11.53
N ALA A 45 8.79 -0.99 -12.12
CA ALA A 45 8.39 -2.06 -13.03
C ALA A 45 9.27 -2.16 -14.28
N SER A 46 10.09 -1.15 -14.61
CA SER A 46 11.06 -1.24 -15.70
C SER A 46 12.29 -2.08 -15.35
N PHE A 47 12.50 -2.42 -14.07
CA PHE A 47 13.58 -3.30 -13.64
C PHE A 47 13.06 -4.73 -13.56
N GLU A 48 13.76 -5.66 -14.21
CA GLU A 48 13.44 -7.09 -14.14
C GLU A 48 13.94 -7.71 -12.83
N GLU A 49 15.10 -7.26 -12.36
CA GLU A 49 15.75 -7.76 -11.15
C GLU A 49 16.42 -6.63 -10.36
N ILE A 50 16.46 -6.78 -9.03
CA ILE A 50 17.12 -5.84 -8.13
C ILE A 50 18.00 -6.57 -7.09
N PRO A 51 19.20 -6.04 -6.79
CA PRO A 51 20.05 -6.55 -5.72
C PRO A 51 19.38 -6.50 -4.34
N PRO A 52 19.75 -7.38 -3.39
CA PRO A 52 19.11 -7.48 -2.08
C PRO A 52 19.07 -6.17 -1.28
N VAL A 53 20.13 -5.36 -1.37
CA VAL A 53 20.27 -4.09 -0.64
C VAL A 53 19.33 -3.02 -1.21
N LEU A 54 19.08 -3.06 -2.53
CA LEU A 54 18.28 -2.05 -3.20
C LEU A 54 16.78 -2.29 -3.04
N ALA A 55 16.32 -3.53 -2.80
CA ALA A 55 14.92 -3.82 -2.47
C ALA A 55 14.39 -3.00 -1.28
N GLY A 56 15.21 -2.78 -0.26
CA GLY A 56 14.86 -1.88 0.85
C GLY A 56 14.67 -0.42 0.43
N ALA A 57 15.41 0.05 -0.58
CA ALA A 57 15.28 1.39 -1.17
C ALA A 57 13.90 1.60 -1.80
N PHE A 58 13.50 0.61 -2.57
CA PHE A 58 12.30 0.64 -3.39
C PHE A 58 11.02 0.55 -2.56
N VAL A 59 11.05 -0.18 -1.45
CA VAL A 59 9.93 -0.34 -0.52
C VAL A 59 9.77 0.88 0.41
N GLY A 60 10.67 1.87 0.35
CA GLY A 60 10.72 2.98 1.30
C GLY A 60 10.68 4.40 0.71
N SER A 61 10.75 4.62 -0.61
CA SER A 61 10.80 5.99 -1.14
C SER A 61 10.12 6.16 -2.50
N LYS A 62 9.41 7.28 -2.68
CA LYS A 62 8.99 7.80 -3.99
C LYS A 62 10.14 8.48 -4.75
N ASN A 63 11.19 8.93 -4.03
CA ASN A 63 12.32 9.66 -4.58
C ASN A 63 13.65 9.02 -4.16
N TYR A 64 14.44 8.61 -5.15
CA TYR A 64 15.77 8.02 -5.02
C TYR A 64 16.80 8.96 -4.37
N ASP A 65 16.55 10.28 -4.41
CA ASP A 65 17.60 11.30 -4.19
C ASP A 65 17.83 11.69 -2.73
N PHE A 66 17.05 11.18 -1.79
CA PHE A 66 17.26 11.46 -0.37
C PHE A 66 17.06 10.20 0.45
N LEU A 67 18.15 9.65 1.01
CA LEU A 67 18.31 9.45 2.47
C LEU A 67 19.52 8.56 2.82
N THR A 68 20.12 8.94 3.95
CA THR A 68 21.29 8.40 4.65
C THR A 68 21.26 6.89 4.99
N SER A 69 22.43 6.34 5.35
CA SER A 69 22.72 4.90 5.58
C SER A 69 21.92 4.19 6.69
N THR A 70 21.31 4.90 7.65
CA THR A 70 20.56 4.30 8.78
C THR A 70 19.11 3.92 8.46
N TRP A 71 18.55 4.43 7.37
CA TRP A 71 17.17 4.11 6.94
C TRP A 71 17.12 2.76 6.25
N PHE A 72 18.13 2.55 5.40
CA PHE A 72 18.35 1.33 4.67
C PHE A 72 18.54 0.13 5.58
N SER A 73 19.20 0.26 6.73
CA SER A 73 19.47 -0.91 7.59
C SER A 73 18.19 -1.55 8.13
N LYS A 74 17.19 -0.76 8.55
CA LYS A 74 15.93 -1.30 9.10
C LYS A 74 14.98 -1.83 8.03
N TYR A 75 14.92 -1.15 6.88
CA TYR A 75 14.23 -1.71 5.73
C TYR A 75 14.94 -2.98 5.26
N ALA A 76 16.28 -3.03 5.27
CA ALA A 76 17.05 -4.21 4.88
C ALA A 76 16.82 -5.40 5.83
N GLU A 77 16.75 -5.20 7.15
CA GLU A 77 16.39 -6.26 8.10
C GLU A 77 14.97 -6.80 7.83
N TYR A 78 14.02 -5.90 7.57
CA TYR A 78 12.65 -6.25 7.26
C TYR A 78 12.54 -7.03 5.94
N ILE A 79 13.15 -6.50 4.88
CA ILE A 79 13.20 -7.14 3.56
C ILE A 79 13.96 -8.47 3.62
N ALA A 80 15.03 -8.57 4.41
CA ALA A 80 15.73 -9.83 4.66
C ALA A 80 14.82 -10.86 5.35
N THR A 81 13.97 -10.44 6.27
CA THR A 81 13.00 -11.32 6.92
C THR A 81 11.97 -11.85 5.93
N LEU A 82 11.43 -10.99 5.06
CA LEU A 82 10.49 -11.43 4.00
C LEU A 82 11.18 -12.40 3.03
N ARG A 83 12.41 -12.07 2.63
CA ARG A 83 13.27 -12.90 1.78
C ARG A 83 13.45 -14.30 2.37
N ASP A 84 13.89 -14.38 3.62
CA ASP A 84 14.28 -15.65 4.25
C ASP A 84 13.07 -16.55 4.54
N ASN A 85 11.88 -15.95 4.71
CA ASN A 85 10.63 -16.68 4.90
C ASN A 85 9.85 -16.93 3.60
N ASN A 86 10.39 -16.53 2.45
CA ASN A 86 9.68 -16.56 1.16
C ASN A 86 8.30 -15.88 1.22
N THR A 87 8.16 -14.84 2.05
CA THR A 87 6.94 -14.06 2.21
C THR A 87 6.77 -13.17 0.97
N PRO A 88 5.65 -13.27 0.25
CA PRO A 88 5.43 -12.47 -0.94
C PRO A 88 5.25 -10.99 -0.57
N LEU A 89 5.87 -10.13 -1.36
CA LEU A 89 5.76 -8.68 -1.26
C LEU A 89 5.04 -8.14 -2.51
N PHE A 90 4.05 -7.29 -2.29
CA PHE A 90 3.26 -6.66 -3.35
C PHE A 90 3.27 -5.14 -3.23
N SER A 91 3.22 -4.45 -4.37
CA SER A 91 2.80 -3.05 -4.47
C SER A 91 1.53 -2.95 -5.29
N VAL A 92 0.57 -2.19 -4.79
CA VAL A 92 -0.76 -2.01 -5.42
C VAL A 92 -1.06 -0.55 -5.75
N ASP A 93 -0.07 0.34 -5.62
CA ASP A 93 -0.24 1.76 -5.87
C ASP A 93 -0.70 2.05 -7.31
N VAL A 94 -1.42 3.16 -7.49
CA VAL A 94 -1.89 3.68 -8.79
C VAL A 94 -1.31 5.07 -8.96
N ARG A 95 -0.65 5.35 -10.09
CA ARG A 95 -0.10 6.69 -10.34
C ARG A 95 -1.19 7.72 -10.58
N CYS A 96 -0.92 8.97 -10.20
CA CYS A 96 -1.65 10.08 -10.78
C CYS A 96 -1.11 10.39 -12.19
N THR A 97 -1.98 10.83 -13.09
CA THR A 97 -1.61 11.21 -14.46
C THR A 97 -0.92 12.58 -14.55
N ASP A 98 -1.07 13.40 -13.51
CA ASP A 98 -0.44 14.72 -13.39
C ASP A 98 0.56 14.70 -12.22
N PRO A 99 1.88 14.62 -12.48
CA PRO A 99 2.90 14.57 -11.44
C PRO A 99 3.11 15.91 -10.73
N ASP A 100 2.83 17.05 -11.38
CA ASP A 100 3.07 18.40 -10.84
C ASP A 100 1.97 18.81 -9.84
N ARG A 101 0.74 18.30 -10.01
CA ARG A 101 -0.33 18.45 -9.00
C ARG A 101 0.02 17.80 -7.66
N GLN A 102 0.72 16.66 -7.65
CA GLN A 102 1.01 15.93 -6.41
C GLN A 102 1.82 16.74 -5.41
N PHE A 103 2.75 17.59 -5.86
CA PHE A 103 3.69 18.31 -5.00
C PHE A 103 3.10 19.58 -4.35
N HIS A 104 2.29 20.35 -5.08
CA HIS A 104 1.62 21.53 -4.52
C HIS A 104 0.52 21.17 -3.52
N GLU A 105 -0.04 19.97 -3.65
CA GLU A 105 -1.13 19.42 -2.85
C GLU A 105 -0.65 18.65 -1.60
N ALA A 106 0.60 18.18 -1.59
CA ALA A 106 1.23 17.46 -0.48
C ALA A 106 1.44 18.37 0.75
N THR A 107 1.90 19.60 0.53
CA THR A 107 2.45 20.45 1.58
C THR A 107 1.47 20.92 2.66
N SER A 108 0.19 21.16 2.38
CA SER A 108 -0.78 21.66 3.39
C SER A 108 -1.37 20.57 4.28
N LEU A 109 -1.69 19.40 3.70
CA LEU A 109 -2.21 18.25 4.44
C LEU A 109 -1.09 17.49 5.18
N GLU A 110 0.08 17.36 4.56
CA GLU A 110 1.26 16.80 5.23
C GLU A 110 1.69 17.65 6.41
N PHE A 111 1.59 18.99 6.34
CA PHE A 111 1.87 19.86 7.47
C PHE A 111 0.88 19.65 8.63
N LEU A 112 -0.42 19.50 8.34
CA LEU A 112 -1.44 19.24 9.37
C LEU A 112 -1.34 17.82 9.97
N CYS A 113 -1.09 16.81 9.13
CA CYS A 113 -0.83 15.44 9.56
C CYS A 113 0.48 15.35 10.36
N SER A 114 1.52 16.09 9.98
CA SER A 114 2.79 16.19 10.72
C SER A 114 2.62 16.86 12.09
N ILE A 115 1.75 17.87 12.21
CA ILE A 115 1.37 18.47 13.49
C ILE A 115 0.61 17.47 14.37
N LEU A 116 -0.33 16.71 13.79
CA LEU A 116 -1.07 15.66 14.53
C LEU A 116 -0.18 14.47 14.93
N TYR A 117 0.91 14.21 14.20
CA TYR A 117 1.84 13.09 14.45
C TYR A 117 3.09 13.44 15.26
N GLY A 118 3.40 14.73 15.41
CA GLY A 118 4.44 15.23 16.32
C GLY A 118 4.22 14.80 17.77
N VAL A 119 3.03 14.26 18.10
CA VAL A 119 2.62 13.74 19.40
C VAL A 119 2.51 12.21 19.43
N SER A 120 3.57 11.52 18.99
CA SER A 120 4.12 10.33 19.68
C SER A 120 3.17 9.25 20.26
N THR A 121 2.18 8.72 19.54
CA THR A 121 1.50 7.48 19.99
C THR A 121 2.16 6.22 19.44
N ARG A 122 2.04 5.11 20.19
CA ARG A 122 2.40 3.76 19.72
C ARG A 122 1.32 3.16 18.81
N GLN A 123 0.10 3.67 18.84
CA GLN A 123 -1.03 3.15 18.06
C GLN A 123 -1.78 4.33 17.44
N LEU A 124 -2.16 4.23 16.17
CA LEU A 124 -3.06 5.20 15.55
C LEU A 124 -4.41 5.11 16.25
N PRO A 125 -4.93 6.20 16.84
CA PRO A 125 -6.26 6.16 17.41
C PRO A 125 -7.30 6.13 16.26
N GLN A 126 -8.43 5.45 16.47
CA GLN A 126 -9.48 5.30 15.46
C GLN A 126 -10.02 6.64 14.93
N TRP A 127 -10.04 7.67 15.79
CA TRP A 127 -10.47 9.01 15.37
C TRP A 127 -9.52 9.62 14.33
N ALA A 128 -8.22 9.32 14.39
CA ALA A 128 -7.25 9.84 13.42
C ALA A 128 -7.43 9.18 12.06
N VAL A 129 -7.63 7.86 12.02
CA VAL A 129 -7.99 7.12 10.81
C VAL A 129 -9.26 7.70 10.18
N SER A 130 -10.28 7.91 11.01
CA SER A 130 -11.56 8.48 10.57
C SER A 130 -11.43 9.92 10.08
N TYR A 131 -10.60 10.73 10.74
CA TYR A 131 -10.35 12.12 10.35
C TYR A 131 -9.64 12.20 9.00
N ILE A 132 -8.55 11.43 8.82
CA ILE A 132 -7.79 11.37 7.56
C ILE A 132 -8.72 10.97 6.42
N SER A 133 -9.49 9.88 6.58
CA SER A 133 -10.44 9.42 5.55
C SER A 133 -11.48 10.49 5.20
N LYS A 134 -12.05 11.18 6.19
CA LYS A 134 -13.02 12.26 5.94
C LYS A 134 -12.38 13.45 5.23
N VAL A 135 -11.15 13.82 5.57
CA VAL A 135 -10.47 14.95 4.96
C VAL A 135 -10.13 14.66 3.50
N GLU A 136 -9.56 13.49 3.20
CA GLU A 136 -9.25 13.04 1.84
C GLU A 136 -10.52 13.03 0.96
N GLN A 137 -11.65 12.55 1.49
CA GLN A 137 -12.93 12.55 0.77
C GLN A 137 -13.54 13.94 0.60
N LYS A 138 -13.44 14.82 1.60
CA LYS A 138 -14.17 16.10 1.64
C LYS A 138 -13.41 17.26 0.99
N TYR A 139 -12.10 17.33 1.17
CA TYR A 139 -11.31 18.55 0.91
C TYR A 139 -10.34 18.41 -0.26
N GLN A 140 -10.78 17.79 -1.35
CA GLN A 140 -10.15 17.91 -2.67
C GLN A 140 -8.87 17.08 -2.93
N TYR A 141 -8.78 15.86 -2.38
CA TYR A 141 -7.89 14.84 -2.98
C TYR A 141 -8.63 13.56 -3.41
N PRO A 142 -9.72 13.65 -4.22
CA PRO A 142 -10.45 12.48 -4.70
C PRO A 142 -9.54 11.41 -5.30
N GLU A 143 -8.49 11.80 -6.01
CA GLU A 143 -7.51 10.91 -6.61
C GLU A 143 -6.73 10.11 -5.55
N ARG A 144 -6.39 10.69 -4.40
CA ARG A 144 -5.71 9.97 -3.31
C ARG A 144 -6.64 8.99 -2.61
N ALA A 145 -7.86 9.44 -2.27
CA ALA A 145 -8.90 8.59 -1.73
C ALA A 145 -9.20 7.41 -2.68
N ALA A 146 -9.23 7.67 -3.99
CA ALA A 146 -9.37 6.64 -5.01
C ALA A 146 -8.18 5.68 -5.06
N ARG A 147 -6.93 6.17 -4.99
CA ARG A 147 -5.73 5.31 -4.91
C ARG A 147 -5.85 4.35 -3.73
N SER A 148 -6.21 4.83 -2.54
CA SER A 148 -6.42 4.00 -1.35
C SER A 148 -7.59 3.02 -1.50
N ALA A 149 -8.71 3.45 -2.09
CA ALA A 149 -9.86 2.58 -2.35
C ALA A 149 -9.54 1.46 -3.35
N ILE A 150 -8.83 1.78 -4.44
CA ILE A 150 -8.38 0.82 -5.45
C ILE A 150 -7.34 -0.13 -4.86
N ALA A 151 -6.39 0.37 -4.06
CA ALA A 151 -5.42 -0.46 -3.35
C ALA A 151 -6.11 -1.46 -2.42
N ALA A 152 -7.11 -1.04 -1.64
CA ALA A 152 -7.91 -1.93 -0.81
C ALA A 152 -8.64 -3.00 -1.64
N GLU A 153 -9.22 -2.64 -2.78
CA GLU A 153 -9.88 -3.57 -3.70
C GLU A 153 -8.89 -4.60 -4.30
N LYS A 154 -7.69 -4.13 -4.71
CA LYS A 154 -6.59 -4.99 -5.17
C LYS A 154 -6.17 -6.01 -4.12
N ILE A 155 -6.10 -5.60 -2.87
CA ILE A 155 -5.73 -6.49 -1.76
C ILE A 155 -6.81 -7.56 -1.58
N GLU A 156 -8.07 -7.14 -1.43
CA GLU A 156 -9.20 -8.00 -1.09
C GLU A 156 -9.58 -8.97 -2.21
N ARG A 157 -9.63 -8.50 -3.46
CA ARG A 157 -10.13 -9.30 -4.60
C ARG A 157 -9.02 -9.79 -5.52
N GLY A 158 -7.85 -9.16 -5.46
CA GLY A 158 -6.67 -9.56 -6.22
C GLY A 158 -5.74 -10.46 -5.39
N ILE A 159 -5.13 -9.90 -4.34
CA ILE A 159 -4.01 -10.54 -3.64
C ILE A 159 -4.48 -11.69 -2.74
N ILE A 160 -5.44 -11.45 -1.84
CA ILE A 160 -5.85 -12.43 -0.82
C ILE A 160 -6.23 -13.80 -1.43
N PRO A 161 -7.06 -13.88 -2.49
CA PRO A 161 -7.38 -15.16 -3.13
C PRO A 161 -6.17 -15.92 -3.69
N ARG A 162 -5.07 -15.23 -4.00
CA ARG A 162 -3.85 -15.82 -4.59
C ARG A 162 -2.87 -16.35 -3.54
N LEU A 163 -3.05 -16.05 -2.26
CA LEU A 163 -2.14 -16.49 -1.19
C LEU A 163 -2.25 -17.99 -0.85
N LYS A 164 -3.28 -18.69 -1.35
CA LYS A 164 -3.48 -20.15 -1.18
C LYS A 164 -3.31 -20.64 0.27
N THR A 165 -3.82 -19.87 1.23
CA THR A 165 -3.78 -20.24 2.66
C THR A 165 -5.06 -20.98 3.07
N THR A 166 -4.95 -21.94 4.00
CA THR A 166 -6.09 -22.67 4.58
C THR A 166 -6.70 -21.95 5.79
N LYS A 167 -5.99 -20.96 6.34
CA LYS A 167 -6.43 -20.09 7.43
C LYS A 167 -6.71 -18.69 6.89
N LYS A 168 -7.42 -17.88 7.68
CA LYS A 168 -7.57 -16.45 7.43
C LYS A 168 -6.16 -15.80 7.31
N PRO A 169 -5.83 -15.16 6.19
CA PRO A 169 -4.50 -14.59 5.98
C PRO A 169 -4.27 -13.37 6.89
N LYS A 170 -3.03 -13.22 7.34
CA LYS A 170 -2.53 -12.02 8.02
C LYS A 170 -1.73 -11.17 7.03
N ILE A 171 -2.21 -9.97 6.72
CA ILE A 171 -1.62 -9.05 5.75
C ILE A 171 -0.91 -7.89 6.47
N GLY A 172 0.37 -7.70 6.16
CA GLY A 172 1.10 -6.49 6.54
C GLY A 172 0.86 -5.37 5.54
N LEU A 173 0.59 -4.16 6.01
CA LEU A 173 0.45 -2.95 5.19
C LEU A 173 1.50 -1.92 5.59
N VAL A 174 2.26 -1.40 4.63
CA VAL A 174 3.23 -0.31 4.82
C VAL A 174 2.92 0.82 3.84
N TYR A 175 2.38 1.93 4.33
CA TYR A 175 1.82 3.00 3.49
C TYR A 175 2.12 4.36 4.09
N GLY A 176 2.09 5.39 3.25
CA GLY A 176 2.14 6.76 3.73
C GLY A 176 1.05 7.07 4.77
N LEU A 177 1.32 7.96 5.74
CA LEU A 177 0.29 8.41 6.69
C LEU A 177 -0.92 9.02 5.96
N ILE A 178 -0.66 9.72 4.86
CA ILE A 178 -1.67 10.28 3.97
C ILE A 178 -2.59 9.20 3.34
N HIS A 179 -2.16 7.94 3.32
CA HIS A 179 -2.93 6.80 2.82
C HIS A 179 -3.48 5.91 3.94
N ALA A 180 -3.55 6.41 5.18
CA ALA A 180 -4.15 5.68 6.30
C ALA A 180 -5.66 5.42 6.12
N ASP A 181 -6.31 6.14 5.21
CA ASP A 181 -7.69 5.92 4.79
C ASP A 181 -7.92 4.55 4.12
N ILE A 182 -6.86 3.88 3.63
CA ILE A 182 -6.93 2.48 3.17
C ILE A 182 -7.53 1.54 4.23
N ILE A 183 -7.28 1.81 5.52
CA ILE A 183 -7.85 1.06 6.65
C ILE A 183 -9.38 1.14 6.60
N THR A 184 -9.94 2.32 6.33
CA THR A 184 -11.39 2.54 6.25
C THR A 184 -11.99 1.78 5.07
N TYR A 185 -11.31 1.76 3.92
CA TYR A 185 -11.78 1.05 2.73
C TYR A 185 -11.68 -0.48 2.83
N LEU A 186 -10.74 -1.00 3.62
CA LEU A 186 -10.69 -2.43 3.96
C LEU A 186 -11.80 -2.80 4.96
N MET A 187 -12.09 -1.94 5.92
CA MET A 187 -13.14 -2.17 6.93
C MET A 187 -14.56 -1.91 6.41
N ASN A 188 -14.74 -1.11 5.38
CA ASN A 188 -16.04 -0.70 4.85
C ASN A 188 -16.06 -0.79 3.31
N ALA A 189 -16.58 -1.91 2.80
CA ALA A 189 -16.70 -2.18 1.37
C ALA A 189 -17.64 -1.19 0.66
N ASP A 190 -18.72 -0.72 1.30
CA ASP A 190 -19.67 0.21 0.68
C ASP A 190 -19.04 1.58 0.41
N SER A 191 -18.27 2.09 1.37
CA SER A 191 -17.51 3.34 1.19
C SER A 191 -16.45 3.19 0.09
N ARG A 192 -15.77 2.05 0.04
CA ARG A 192 -14.80 1.72 -1.02
C ARG A 192 -15.47 1.70 -2.39
N ASN A 193 -16.57 0.97 -2.52
CA ASN A 193 -17.30 0.82 -3.77
C ASN A 193 -17.86 2.15 -4.26
N THR A 194 -18.38 2.99 -3.36
CA THR A 194 -18.87 4.33 -3.71
C THR A 194 -17.77 5.20 -4.31
N THR A 195 -16.57 5.18 -3.70
CA THR A 195 -15.40 5.94 -4.19
C THR A 195 -14.94 5.44 -5.56
N ILE A 196 -14.90 4.12 -5.74
CA ILE A 196 -14.54 3.46 -7.00
C ILE A 196 -15.56 3.79 -8.10
N THR A 197 -16.85 3.63 -7.84
CA THR A 197 -17.93 3.92 -8.80
C THR A 197 -17.91 5.38 -9.24
N HIS A 198 -17.69 6.32 -8.30
CA HIS A 198 -17.55 7.72 -8.63
C HIS A 198 -16.42 7.95 -9.66
N HIS A 199 -15.24 7.34 -9.44
CA HIS A 199 -14.11 7.51 -10.34
C HIS A 199 -14.31 6.79 -11.69
N GLN A 200 -15.02 5.66 -11.73
CA GLN A 200 -15.44 5.03 -12.98
C GLN A 200 -16.34 5.96 -13.82
N GLN A 201 -17.26 6.69 -13.20
CA GLN A 201 -18.17 7.60 -13.88
C GLN A 201 -17.48 8.82 -14.51
N ILE A 202 -16.34 9.23 -13.95
CA ILE A 202 -15.50 10.33 -14.49
C ILE A 202 -14.30 9.81 -15.28
N ASP A 203 -14.39 8.58 -15.78
CA ASP A 203 -13.39 7.92 -16.63
C ASP A 203 -11.97 7.89 -16.01
N TRP A 204 -11.91 7.70 -14.70
CA TRP A 204 -10.67 7.65 -13.91
C TRP A 204 -9.80 8.90 -14.04
N ARG A 205 -10.41 10.05 -14.34
CA ARG A 205 -9.70 11.33 -14.47
C ARG A 205 -8.75 11.53 -13.30
N GLY A 206 -7.48 11.80 -13.61
CA GLY A 206 -6.42 12.01 -12.62
C GLY A 206 -5.63 10.76 -12.25
N LEU A 207 -6.04 9.56 -12.68
CA LEU A 207 -5.39 8.28 -12.37
C LEU A 207 -4.92 7.56 -13.63
N ASN A 208 -3.78 6.85 -13.50
CA ASN A 208 -3.24 6.06 -14.59
C ASN A 208 -4.04 4.75 -14.75
N LYS A 209 -4.74 4.61 -15.89
CA LYS A 209 -5.58 3.45 -16.18
C LYS A 209 -4.79 2.13 -16.24
N ASP A 210 -3.55 2.15 -16.71
CA ASP A 210 -2.71 0.95 -16.84
C ASP A 210 -2.31 0.36 -15.49
N ASP A 211 -2.48 1.12 -14.41
CA ASP A 211 -2.14 0.69 -13.07
C ASP A 211 -3.38 0.19 -12.30
N LEU A 212 -4.60 0.42 -12.79
CA LEU A 212 -5.85 0.09 -12.08
C LEU A 212 -5.98 -1.40 -11.79
N ASP A 213 -5.72 -2.26 -12.76
CA ASP A 213 -5.85 -3.71 -12.62
C ASP A 213 -4.53 -4.40 -12.23
N HIS A 214 -3.45 -3.68 -11.99
CA HIS A 214 -2.12 -4.29 -11.80
C HIS A 214 -1.57 -4.14 -10.39
N ALA A 215 -0.76 -5.11 -10.00
CA ALA A 215 0.15 -5.03 -8.87
C ALA A 215 1.58 -5.36 -9.32
N LEU A 216 2.57 -4.81 -8.62
CA LEU A 216 3.93 -5.33 -8.72
C LEU A 216 4.10 -6.41 -7.67
N ARG A 217 4.62 -7.56 -8.08
CA ARG A 217 5.01 -8.63 -7.18
C ARG A 217 6.52 -8.74 -7.14
N PHE A 218 7.05 -8.84 -5.93
CA PHE A 218 8.45 -9.07 -5.64
C PHE A 218 8.61 -10.51 -5.17
N SER A 219 9.43 -11.28 -5.87
CA SER A 219 9.74 -12.67 -5.52
C SER A 219 11.25 -12.84 -5.42
N TYR A 220 11.75 -13.35 -4.29
CA TYR A 220 13.19 -13.52 -4.13
C TYR A 220 13.69 -14.81 -4.78
N SER A 221 14.70 -14.69 -5.64
CA SER A 221 15.43 -15.83 -6.20
C SER A 221 16.64 -16.13 -5.32
N HIS A 222 16.58 -17.24 -4.58
CA HIS A 222 17.73 -17.71 -3.80
C HIS A 222 18.90 -18.19 -4.68
N SER A 223 18.62 -18.70 -5.89
CA SER A 223 19.67 -19.15 -6.82
C SER A 223 20.52 -17.98 -7.31
N ASN A 224 19.88 -16.87 -7.68
CA ASN A 224 20.57 -15.71 -8.26
C ASN A 224 20.85 -14.64 -7.20
N LYS A 225 20.32 -14.79 -5.98
CA LYS A 225 20.39 -13.82 -4.87
C LYS A 225 19.85 -12.44 -5.24
N HIS A 226 18.79 -12.38 -6.05
CA HIS A 226 18.14 -11.14 -6.49
C HIS A 226 16.63 -11.22 -6.27
N TRP A 227 15.99 -10.08 -6.09
CA TRP A 227 14.53 -10.00 -6.18
C TRP A 227 14.14 -9.87 -7.65
N LYS A 228 13.17 -10.67 -8.06
CA LYS A 228 12.49 -10.56 -9.34
C LYS A 228 11.24 -9.72 -9.17
N ILE A 229 11.00 -8.84 -10.14
CA ILE A 229 9.83 -7.96 -10.15
C ILE A 229 8.96 -8.36 -11.33
N SER A 230 7.67 -8.55 -11.09
CA SER A 230 6.70 -8.81 -12.15
C SER A 230 5.47 -7.95 -11.98
N LYS A 231 5.00 -7.35 -13.08
CA LYS A 231 3.69 -6.70 -13.13
C LYS A 231 2.62 -7.78 -13.33
N GLU A 232 1.81 -8.01 -12.31
CA GLU A 232 0.74 -9.00 -12.32
C GLU A 232 -0.62 -8.32 -12.56
N HIS A 233 -1.38 -8.83 -13.52
CA HIS A 233 -2.77 -8.41 -13.74
C HIS A 233 -3.69 -9.12 -12.73
N LEU A 234 -4.47 -8.33 -12.00
CA LEU A 234 -5.36 -8.79 -10.94
C LEU A 234 -6.82 -8.92 -11.39
N SER A 235 -7.21 -8.30 -12.51
CA SER A 235 -8.54 -8.36 -13.11
C SER A 235 -9.67 -7.94 -12.16
N ILE A 236 -9.42 -6.94 -11.31
CA ILE A 236 -10.33 -6.55 -10.23
C ILE A 236 -11.54 -5.77 -10.73
N PHE A 237 -11.41 -5.05 -11.86
CA PHE A 237 -12.50 -4.28 -12.45
C PHE A 237 -13.19 -4.98 -13.63
N ASN A 238 -12.61 -6.07 -14.13
CA ASN A 238 -13.09 -6.77 -15.32
C ASN A 238 -13.88 -8.07 -15.05
N SER A 239 -14.26 -8.34 -13.80
CA SER A 239 -15.18 -9.44 -13.51
C SER A 239 -16.58 -9.08 -13.98
N LYS A 240 -16.98 -9.52 -15.19
CA LYS A 240 -18.41 -9.67 -15.49
C LYS A 240 -19.04 -10.48 -14.36
N PRO A 241 -20.22 -10.11 -13.83
CA PRO A 241 -20.91 -10.94 -12.86
C PRO A 241 -21.07 -12.32 -13.49
N SER A 242 -20.45 -13.35 -12.89
CA SER A 242 -20.67 -14.72 -13.32
C SER A 242 -22.16 -14.95 -13.15
N LYS A 243 -22.88 -15.10 -14.27
CA LYS A 243 -24.24 -15.64 -14.23
C LYS A 243 -24.13 -16.97 -13.50
N ARG A 244 -24.58 -17.01 -12.24
CA ARG A 244 -24.89 -18.27 -11.57
C ARG A 244 -25.95 -18.90 -12.46
N SER A 245 -25.56 -19.91 -13.23
CA SER A 245 -26.48 -20.85 -13.83
C SER A 245 -27.25 -21.50 -12.69
N SER A 246 -28.51 -21.12 -12.59
CA SER A 246 -29.59 -21.84 -11.89
C SER A 246 -29.65 -23.29 -12.34
#